data_AF-A0A350Y859-F1
#
_entry.id   AF-A0A350Y859-F1
#
_cell.length_a   1.000
_cell.length_b   1.000
_cell.length_c   1.000
_cell.angle_alpha   90.00
_cell.angle_beta   90.00
_cell.angle_gamma   90.00
#
_symmetry.space_group_name_H-M   'P 1'
#
loop_
_entity.id
_entity.type
_entity.pdbx_description
1 polymer ?
#
loop_
_entity_poly.entity_id
_entity_poly.type
_entity_poly.pdbx_seq_one_letter_code
_entity_poly.pdbx_strand_id
1 'polypeptide(L)'
;AVGVFTCDKEGNCGRALGDKQFMSYRPDVRAIISSKPGGVDFLKDLDSGKAISKEQVLQYFNPDEQRQLFNDDSQRLIDIASAQLDPMTGQPFSGDRLIERIAQMHFGGVAVPIDSNATDASGQTVQT
;
A
#
# COMPACT_ATOMS: atom_id res chain seq x y z
N ALA A 1 12.42 3.93 -8.30
CA ALA A 1 12.35 5.40 -8.45
C ALA A 1 12.26 6.04 -7.07
N VAL A 2 12.28 7.37 -6.97
CA VAL A 2 12.03 8.11 -5.72
C VAL A 2 11.06 9.24 -6.03
N GLY A 3 9.89 9.22 -5.39
CA GLY A 3 8.86 10.22 -5.59
C GLY A 3 9.18 11.55 -4.90
N VAL A 4 8.36 12.55 -5.21
CA VAL A 4 8.36 13.84 -4.50
C VAL A 4 7.81 13.62 -3.09
N PHE A 5 8.36 14.36 -2.12
CA PHE A 5 7.81 14.39 -0.77
C PHE A 5 6.55 15.23 -0.73
N THR A 6 5.46 14.66 -0.24
CA THR A 6 4.16 15.31 -0.13
C THR A 6 3.46 14.87 1.15
N CYS A 7 2.45 15.63 1.57
CA CYS A 7 1.54 15.25 2.63
C CYS A 7 0.11 15.17 2.08
N ASP A 8 -0.66 14.19 2.54
CA ASP A 8 -2.11 14.15 2.26
C ASP A 8 -2.90 15.03 3.24
N LYS A 9 -4.22 15.09 3.07
CA LYS A 9 -5.12 15.86 3.94
C LYS A 9 -5.24 15.29 5.35
N GLU A 10 -4.83 14.04 5.55
CA GLU A 10 -4.87 13.34 6.82
C GLU A 10 -3.57 13.53 7.62
N GLY A 11 -2.58 14.23 7.04
CA GLY A 11 -1.29 14.52 7.67
C GLY A 11 -0.25 13.43 7.46
N ASN A 12 -0.51 12.43 6.62
CA ASN A 12 0.50 11.43 6.28
C ASN A 12 1.49 12.06 5.30
N CYS A 13 2.72 12.28 5.76
CA CYS A 13 3.80 12.87 4.97
C CYS A 13 4.81 11.82 4.53
N GLY A 14 5.17 11.82 3.26
CA GLY A 14 6.13 10.87 2.73
C GLY A 14 6.36 10.99 1.23
N ARG A 15 7.05 9.99 0.67
CA ARG A 15 7.31 9.87 -0.76
C ARG A 15 7.18 8.42 -1.21
N ALA A 16 6.85 8.23 -2.48
CA ALA A 16 6.84 6.90 -3.09
C ALA A 16 8.28 6.35 -3.24
N LEU A 17 8.49 5.12 -2.80
CA LEU A 17 9.79 4.43 -2.82
C LEU A 17 9.79 3.30 -3.85
N GLY A 18 10.88 3.19 -4.59
CA GLY A 18 11.16 2.03 -5.43
C GLY A 18 10.31 1.94 -6.69
N ASP A 19 10.11 0.73 -7.20
CA ASP A 19 9.32 0.44 -8.40
C ASP A 19 7.85 0.19 -8.07
N LYS A 20 7.56 -0.34 -6.88
CA LYS A 20 6.19 -0.53 -6.37
C LYS A 20 5.55 0.75 -5.83
N GLN A 21 6.32 1.84 -5.77
CA GLN A 21 5.83 3.16 -5.36
C GLN A 21 5.17 3.17 -3.97
N PHE A 22 5.59 2.29 -3.06
CA PHE A 22 5.06 2.30 -1.70
C PHE A 22 5.39 3.62 -0.99
N MET A 23 4.40 4.21 -0.33
CA MET A 23 4.58 5.44 0.41
C MET A 23 5.41 5.22 1.67
N SER A 24 6.42 6.06 1.89
CA SER A 24 7.38 5.94 2.98
C SER A 24 6.79 6.04 4.40
N TYR A 25 5.58 6.56 4.55
CA TYR A 25 4.88 6.63 5.83
C TYR A 25 4.19 5.31 6.21
N ARG A 26 4.02 4.36 5.28
CA ARG A 26 3.31 3.12 5.55
C ARG A 26 4.01 2.32 6.67
N PRO A 27 3.27 1.82 7.68
CA PRO A 27 3.86 1.12 8.82
C PRO A 27 4.69 -0.12 8.45
N ASP A 28 4.25 -0.90 7.46
CA ASP A 28 4.94 -2.10 6.97
C ASP A 28 6.27 -1.78 6.27
N VAL A 29 6.30 -0.77 5.41
CA VAL A 29 7.51 -0.23 4.80
C VAL A 29 8.50 0.22 5.89
N ARG A 30 7.99 0.95 6.89
CA ARG A 30 8.82 1.43 8.02
C ARG A 30 9.37 0.27 8.83
N ALA A 31 8.59 -0.79 9.07
CA ALA A 31 9.06 -1.98 9.76
C ALA A 31 10.22 -2.66 9.02
N ILE A 32 10.09 -2.85 7.70
CA ILE A 32 11.14 -3.45 6.84
C ILE A 32 12.41 -2.61 6.83
N ILE A 33 12.28 -1.28 6.77
CA ILE A 33 13.45 -0.37 6.77
C ILE A 33 14.12 -0.39 8.14
N SER A 34 13.35 -0.23 9.22
CA SER A 34 13.86 -0.07 10.60
C SER A 34 14.61 -1.29 11.12
N SER A 35 14.34 -2.49 10.57
CA SER A 35 15.03 -3.73 10.93
C SER A 35 16.48 -3.80 10.42
N LYS A 36 16.87 -2.90 9.50
CA LYS A 36 18.21 -2.87 8.92
C LYS A 36 19.15 -1.96 9.71
N PRO A 37 20.46 -2.28 9.78
CA PRO A 37 21.46 -1.37 10.33
C PRO A 37 21.42 0.01 9.64
N GLY A 38 21.22 1.07 10.43
CA GLY A 38 21.07 2.45 9.93
C GLY A 38 19.69 2.79 9.35
N GLY A 39 18.74 1.84 9.31
CA GLY A 39 17.40 2.06 8.77
C GLY A 39 16.60 3.12 9.54
N VAL A 40 16.77 3.20 10.86
CA VAL A 40 16.12 4.24 11.68
C VAL A 40 16.58 5.64 11.28
N ASP A 41 17.86 5.85 10.97
CA ASP A 41 18.36 7.15 10.53
C ASP A 41 17.90 7.47 9.11
N PHE A 42 17.81 6.46 8.24
CA PHE A 42 17.20 6.62 6.93
C PHE A 42 15.72 7.02 7.01
N LEU A 43 14.96 6.47 7.96
CA LEU A 43 13.58 6.90 8.21
C LEU A 43 13.50 8.35 8.67
N LYS A 44 14.42 8.81 9.53
CA LYS A 44 14.47 10.23 9.93
C LYS A 44 14.75 11.14 8.72
N ASP A 45 15.67 10.75 7.85
CA ASP A 45 15.94 11.48 6.61
C ASP A 45 14.69 11.54 5.72
N LEU A 46 13.95 10.43 5.57
CA LEU A 46 12.67 10.40 4.86
C LEU A 46 11.63 11.36 5.47
N ASP A 47 11.45 11.30 6.79
CA ASP A 47 10.46 12.08 7.54
C ASP A 47 10.76 13.59 7.50
N SER A 48 12.05 13.96 7.43
CA SER A 48 12.49 15.36 7.32
C SER A 48 12.27 15.98 5.93
N GLY A 49 11.87 15.19 4.93
CA GLY A 49 11.74 15.66 3.55
C GLY A 49 13.08 15.79 2.81
N LYS A 50 14.22 15.44 3.43
CA LYS A 50 15.55 15.46 2.81
C LYS A 50 15.57 14.69 1.49
N ALA A 51 16.43 15.11 0.56
CA ALA A 51 16.62 14.41 -0.70
C ALA A 51 17.16 12.99 -0.45
N ILE A 52 16.48 11.99 -1.04
CA ILE A 52 16.84 10.57 -0.95
C ILE A 52 17.25 10.06 -2.33
N SER A 53 18.37 9.34 -2.40
CA SER A 53 18.86 8.75 -3.63
C SER A 53 18.24 7.37 -3.91
N LYS A 54 18.35 6.90 -5.16
CA LYS A 54 17.90 5.55 -5.54
C LYS A 54 18.71 4.48 -4.83
N GLU A 55 19.99 4.72 -4.64
CA GLU A 55 20.94 3.81 -3.98
C GLU A 55 20.59 3.63 -2.50
N GLN A 56 20.20 4.71 -1.82
CA GLN A 56 19.70 4.63 -0.45
C GLN A 56 18.42 3.79 -0.38
N VAL A 57 17.48 3.98 -1.32
CA VAL A 57 16.28 3.12 -1.38
C VAL A 57 16.66 1.66 -1.63
N LEU A 58 17.60 1.37 -2.54
CA LEU A 58 18.05 0.00 -2.80
C LEU A 58 18.71 -0.64 -1.57
N GLN A 59 19.44 0.14 -0.77
CA GLN A 59 20.07 -0.34 0.45
C GLN A 59 19.04 -0.68 1.54
N TYR A 60 18.00 0.14 1.70
CA TYR A 60 17.07 0.04 2.83
C TYR A 60 15.73 -0.60 2.50
N PHE A 61 15.34 -0.65 1.24
CA PHE A 61 14.06 -1.20 0.77
C PHE A 61 14.17 -1.70 -0.67
N ASN A 62 14.82 -2.85 -0.83
CA ASN A 62 15.21 -3.37 -2.14
C ASN A 62 14.00 -3.91 -2.96
N PRO A 63 14.16 -4.19 -4.27
CA PRO A 63 13.05 -4.64 -5.11
C PRO A 63 12.42 -5.97 -4.69
N ASP A 64 13.17 -6.88 -4.08
CA ASP A 64 12.64 -8.17 -3.64
C ASP A 64 11.80 -8.03 -2.37
N GLU A 65 12.19 -7.15 -1.46
CA GLU A 65 11.38 -6.79 -0.28
C GLU A 65 10.07 -6.09 -0.70
N GLN A 66 10.14 -5.22 -1.70
CA GLN A 66 8.95 -4.60 -2.29
C GLN A 66 8.03 -5.63 -2.94
N ARG A 67 8.60 -6.60 -3.67
CA ARG A 67 7.85 -7.70 -4.28
C ARG A 67 7.19 -8.58 -3.22
N GLN A 68 7.91 -8.92 -2.16
CA GLN A 68 7.40 -9.72 -1.07
C GLN A 68 6.25 -9.00 -0.37
N LEU A 69 6.43 -7.73 -0.01
CA LEU A 69 5.37 -6.93 0.61
C LEU A 69 4.13 -6.84 -0.27
N PHE A 70 4.30 -6.66 -1.58
CA PHE A 70 3.17 -6.65 -2.53
C PHE A 70 2.40 -7.98 -2.55
N ASN A 71 3.11 -9.11 -2.53
CA ASN A 71 2.49 -10.42 -2.52
C ASN A 71 1.75 -10.67 -1.20
N ASP A 72 2.36 -10.31 -0.07
CA ASP A 72 1.76 -10.48 1.27
C ASP A 72 0.50 -9.62 1.42
N ASP A 73 0.53 -8.37 0.96
CA ASP A 73 -0.65 -7.49 0.91
C ASP A 73 -1.75 -8.10 0.04
N SER A 74 -1.40 -8.55 -1.17
CA SER A 74 -2.37 -9.13 -2.11
C SER A 74 -3.04 -10.37 -1.52
N GLN A 75 -2.26 -11.27 -0.92
CA GLN A 75 -2.78 -12.47 -0.28
C GLN A 75 -3.67 -12.12 0.91
N ARG A 76 -3.26 -11.17 1.77
CA ARG A 76 -4.08 -10.69 2.88
C ARG A 76 -5.42 -10.15 2.41
N LEU A 77 -5.46 -9.38 1.33
CA LEU A 77 -6.71 -8.85 0.77
C LEU A 77 -7.60 -9.97 0.21
N ILE A 78 -7.02 -10.97 -0.47
CA ILE A 78 -7.74 -12.16 -0.95
C ILE A 78 -8.36 -12.91 0.23
N ASP A 79 -7.60 -13.15 1.30
CA ASP A 79 -8.06 -13.90 2.47
C ASP A 79 -9.21 -13.17 3.17
N ILE A 80 -9.11 -11.85 3.33
CA ILE A 80 -10.18 -11.05 3.94
C ILE A 80 -11.42 -11.03 3.04
N ALA A 81 -11.26 -10.76 1.74
CA ALA A 81 -12.38 -10.64 0.82
C ALA A 81 -13.14 -11.96 0.63
N SER A 82 -12.41 -13.08 0.50
CA SER A 82 -13.02 -14.42 0.35
C SER A 82 -13.77 -14.92 1.60
N ALA A 83 -13.46 -14.37 2.78
CA ALA A 83 -14.19 -14.65 4.01
C ALA A 83 -15.45 -13.76 4.21
N GLN A 84 -15.63 -12.71 3.40
CA GLN A 84 -16.80 -11.84 3.47
C GLN A 84 -17.97 -12.42 2.67
N LEU A 85 -19.19 -12.15 3.13
CA LEU A 85 -20.41 -12.50 2.39
C LEU A 85 -20.73 -11.40 1.38
N ASP A 86 -20.98 -11.81 0.15
CA ASP A 86 -21.53 -10.96 -0.89
C ASP A 86 -23.00 -10.62 -0.56
N PRO A 87 -23.35 -9.33 -0.39
CA PRO A 87 -24.71 -8.92 -0.05
C PRO A 87 -25.75 -9.27 -1.13
N MET A 88 -25.34 -9.47 -2.38
CA MET A 88 -26.23 -9.83 -3.49
C MET A 88 -26.64 -11.31 -3.46
N THR A 89 -25.76 -12.19 -2.99
CA THR A 89 -25.96 -13.65 -3.06
C THR A 89 -26.13 -14.30 -1.69
N GLY A 90 -25.68 -13.63 -0.62
CA GLY A 90 -25.57 -14.20 0.72
C GLY A 90 -24.50 -15.31 0.85
N GLN A 91 -23.68 -15.51 -0.18
CA GLN A 91 -22.59 -16.49 -0.22
C GLN A 91 -21.23 -15.76 -0.18
N PRO A 92 -20.12 -16.46 0.10
CA PRO A 92 -18.79 -15.86 -0.02
C PRO A 92 -18.53 -15.25 -1.40
N PHE A 93 -17.77 -14.15 -1.44
CA PHE A 93 -17.34 -13.54 -2.69
C PHE A 93 -16.60 -14.54 -3.58
N SER A 94 -16.92 -14.56 -4.87
CA SER A 94 -16.27 -15.43 -5.87
C SER A 94 -16.27 -14.77 -7.26
N GLY A 95 -15.46 -15.29 -8.18
CA GLY A 95 -15.37 -14.76 -9.55
C GLY A 95 -15.03 -13.26 -9.60
N ASP A 96 -15.69 -12.53 -10.50
CA ASP A 96 -15.46 -11.10 -10.71
C ASP A 96 -15.77 -10.27 -9.46
N ARG A 97 -16.83 -10.62 -8.71
CA ARG A 97 -17.21 -9.97 -7.45
C ARG A 97 -16.09 -10.04 -6.40
N LEU A 98 -15.31 -11.13 -6.37
CA LEU A 98 -14.15 -11.24 -5.48
C LEU A 98 -13.04 -10.28 -5.92
N ILE A 99 -12.77 -10.18 -7.22
CA ILE A 99 -11.74 -9.29 -7.77
C ILE A 99 -12.10 -7.82 -7.49
N GLU A 100 -13.35 -7.44 -7.72
CA GLU A 100 -13.88 -6.11 -7.38
C GLU A 100 -13.71 -5.79 -5.90
N ARG A 101 -14.05 -6.75 -5.03
CA ARG A 101 -13.93 -6.55 -3.58
C ARG A 101 -12.48 -6.37 -3.14
N ILE A 102 -11.55 -7.14 -3.71
CA ILE A 102 -10.10 -6.98 -3.47
C ILE A 102 -9.64 -5.59 -3.94
N ALA A 103 -10.07 -5.15 -5.12
CA ALA A 103 -9.70 -3.85 -5.67
C ALA A 103 -10.22 -2.70 -4.78
N GLN A 104 -11.46 -2.78 -4.30
CA GLN A 104 -11.99 -1.81 -3.34
C GLN A 104 -11.10 -1.71 -2.10
N MET A 105 -10.72 -2.85 -1.50
CA MET A 105 -9.84 -2.85 -0.33
C MET A 105 -8.43 -2.35 -0.63
N HIS A 106 -7.91 -2.60 -1.83
CA HIS A 106 -6.59 -2.13 -2.24
C HIS A 106 -6.53 -0.59 -2.26
N PHE A 107 -7.58 0.06 -2.77
CA PHE A 107 -7.62 1.52 -2.89
C PHE A 107 -8.19 2.23 -1.65
N GLY A 108 -9.22 1.66 -1.01
CA GLY A 108 -9.93 2.26 0.13
C GLY A 108 -9.53 1.70 1.50
N GLY A 109 -8.65 0.71 1.55
CA GLY A 109 -8.30 -0.03 2.76
C GLY A 109 -9.31 -1.11 3.13
N VAL A 110 -8.94 -2.01 4.05
CA VAL A 110 -9.76 -3.18 4.44
C VAL A 110 -11.11 -2.81 5.09
N ALA A 111 -11.22 -1.59 5.62
CA ALA A 111 -12.43 -1.07 6.25
C ALA A 111 -13.40 -0.40 5.25
N VAL A 112 -13.03 -0.32 3.97
CA VAL A 112 -13.88 0.28 2.94
C VAL A 112 -15.22 -0.47 2.86
N PRO A 113 -16.37 0.24 2.82
CA PRO A 113 -17.66 -0.42 2.69
C PRO A 113 -17.72 -1.32 1.44
N ILE A 114 -18.49 -2.40 1.53
CA ILE A 114 -18.78 -3.26 0.37
C ILE A 114 -19.54 -2.43 -0.66
N ASP A 115 -19.20 -2.62 -1.93
CA ASP A 115 -19.82 -1.94 -3.07
C ASP A 115 -19.68 -0.40 -3.05
N SER A 116 -18.67 0.12 -2.33
CA SER A 116 -18.33 1.53 -2.38
C SER A 116 -17.52 1.86 -3.64
N ASN A 117 -17.68 3.10 -4.11
CA ASN A 117 -16.78 3.71 -5.09
C ASN A 117 -15.39 3.94 -4.45
N ALA A 118 -14.51 2.94 -4.52
CA ALA A 118 -13.13 3.10 -4.11
C ALA A 118 -12.36 3.84 -5.21
N THR A 119 -11.68 4.92 -4.85
CA THR A 119 -10.93 5.75 -5.80
C THR A 119 -9.45 5.65 -5.46
N ASP A 120 -8.61 5.43 -6.48
CA ASP A 120 -7.17 5.49 -6.30
C ASP A 120 -6.68 6.94 -6.08
N ALA A 121 -5.39 7.09 -5.74
CA ALA A 121 -4.80 8.40 -5.52
C ALA A 121 -4.78 9.31 -6.77
N SER A 122 -5.06 8.77 -7.97
CA SER A 122 -5.15 9.49 -9.25
C SER A 122 -6.57 9.87 -9.64
N GLY A 123 -7.58 9.49 -8.84
CA GLY A 123 -8.99 9.75 -9.14
C GLY A 123 -9.67 8.66 -9.97
N GLN A 124 -9.01 7.53 -10.25
CA GLN A 124 -9.64 6.39 -10.92
C GLN A 124 -10.53 5.64 -9.93
N THR A 125 -11.82 5.55 -10.26
CA THR A 125 -12.80 4.83 -9.46
C THR A 125 -12.88 3.38 -9.91
N VAL A 126 -12.80 2.44 -8.97
CA VAL A 126 -13.35 1.10 -9.18
C VAL A 126 -14.87 1.25 -9.11
N GLN A 127 -15.51 1.36 -10.28
CA GLN A 127 -16.97 1.38 -10.39
C GLN A 127 -17.49 -0.05 -10.23
N THR A 128 -18.51 -0.21 -9.39
CA THR A 128 -19.34 -1.41 -9.29
C THR A 128 -20.50 -1.38 -10.28
#